data_AF-A0A821KL37-F1
#
_entry.id   AF-A0A821KL37-F1
#
_cell.length_a   1.000
_cell.length_b   1.000
_cell.length_c   1.000
_cell.angle_alpha   90.00
_cell.angle_beta   90.00
_cell.angle_gamma   90.00
#
_symmetry.space_group_name_H-M   'P 1'
#
loop_
_entity.id
_entity.type
_entity.pdbx_description
1 polymer ?
#
loop_
_entity_poly.entity_id
_entity_poly.type
_entity_poly.pdbx_seq_one_letter_code
_entity_poly.pdbx_strand_id
1 'polypeptide(L)'
;MSITDERAKQAFPELEPMIHDLYSKPLPVKLYRRARREYRKVKHLQKLLNRRPDIIIRRIDKGEGFYFGNKSIMEYNTEEYMNKTEAYQEVTTGRCPLSDILRSTEAVLDYLLKKKAISKAQRDKLLSNVNTLELAHLYTLPKMHKPDISIRPIISGLHAPVTLVFFFFISSSSAHLFTSGSGYYIHK
;
A
#
# COMPACT_ATOMS: atom_id res chain seq x y z
N MET A 1 -36.78 6.53 9.62
CA MET A 1 -35.48 5.83 9.77
C MET A 1 -35.13 5.16 8.44
N SER A 2 -33.90 4.67 8.24
CA SER A 2 -33.53 3.99 6.99
C SER A 2 -33.90 2.50 7.04
N ILE A 3 -34.47 1.97 5.95
CA ILE A 3 -34.84 0.54 5.81
C ILE A 3 -33.62 -0.39 5.98
N THR A 4 -32.41 0.11 5.68
CA THR A 4 -31.15 -0.62 5.91
C THR A 4 -30.86 -0.89 7.39
N ASP A 5 -31.29 0.01 8.27
CA ASP A 5 -31.00 0.01 9.71
C ASP A 5 -31.91 -0.99 10.45
N GLU A 6 -33.16 -1.16 10.00
CA GLU A 6 -34.08 -2.17 10.54
C GLU A 6 -33.68 -3.60 10.15
N ARG A 7 -33.28 -3.82 8.88
CA ARG A 7 -32.73 -5.12 8.44
C ARG A 7 -31.47 -5.52 9.23
N ALA A 8 -30.59 -4.57 9.53
CA ALA A 8 -29.41 -4.83 10.36
C ALA A 8 -29.82 -5.25 11.79
N LYS A 9 -30.76 -4.52 12.41
CA LYS A 9 -31.27 -4.80 13.76
C LYS A 9 -32.01 -6.13 13.88
N GLN A 10 -32.60 -6.64 12.79
CA GLN A 10 -33.19 -7.97 12.75
C GLN A 10 -32.15 -9.08 12.52
N ALA A 11 -31.15 -8.85 11.67
CA ALA A 11 -30.13 -9.85 11.35
C ALA A 11 -29.15 -10.12 12.50
N PHE A 12 -28.82 -9.13 13.35
CA PHE A 12 -27.88 -9.35 14.47
C PHE A 12 -28.38 -10.39 15.50
N PRO A 13 -29.63 -10.32 16.03
CA PRO A 13 -30.19 -11.36 16.90
C PRO A 13 -30.29 -12.76 16.29
N GLU A 14 -30.38 -12.88 14.95
CA GLU A 14 -30.37 -14.19 14.26
C GLU A 14 -28.94 -14.74 14.12
N LEU A 15 -27.95 -13.86 13.92
CA LEU A 15 -26.54 -14.24 13.80
C LEU A 15 -25.87 -14.50 15.15
N GLU A 16 -26.27 -13.80 16.21
CA GLU A 16 -25.71 -13.95 17.57
C GLU A 16 -25.70 -15.41 18.08
N PRO A 17 -26.80 -16.20 18.04
CA PRO A 17 -26.77 -17.60 18.44
C PRO A 17 -25.92 -18.45 17.49
N MET A 18 -25.88 -18.18 16.18
CA MET A 18 -25.02 -18.91 15.24
C MET A 18 -23.54 -18.66 15.50
N ILE A 19 -23.17 -17.41 15.78
CA ILE A 19 -21.81 -16.99 16.15
C ILE A 19 -21.43 -17.65 17.48
N HIS A 20 -22.29 -17.58 18.50
CA HIS A 20 -22.07 -18.25 19.77
C HIS A 20 -21.87 -19.76 19.58
N ASP A 21 -22.68 -20.43 18.76
CA ASP A 21 -22.57 -21.86 18.48
C ASP A 21 -21.23 -22.23 17.80
N LEU A 22 -20.81 -21.41 16.82
CA LEU A 22 -19.54 -21.57 16.10
C LEU A 22 -18.29 -21.38 16.98
N TYR A 23 -18.36 -20.52 18.00
CA TYR A 23 -17.24 -20.28 18.93
C TYR A 23 -17.27 -21.15 20.19
N SER A 24 -18.44 -21.64 20.62
CA SER A 24 -18.59 -22.45 21.84
C SER A 24 -18.55 -23.97 21.59
N LYS A 25 -18.99 -24.47 20.43
CA LYS A 25 -18.91 -25.91 20.13
C LYS A 25 -17.50 -26.31 19.66
N PRO A 26 -16.96 -27.46 20.12
CA PRO A 26 -15.67 -27.95 19.66
C PRO A 26 -15.72 -28.32 18.17
N LEU A 27 -14.74 -27.83 17.40
CA LEU A 27 -14.62 -28.09 15.96
C LEU A 27 -14.71 -29.60 15.63
N PRO A 28 -15.62 -30.01 14.73
CA PRO A 28 -15.77 -31.41 14.33
C PRO A 28 -14.43 -32.04 13.94
N VAL A 29 -14.14 -33.25 14.45
CA VAL A 29 -12.81 -33.90 14.37
C VAL A 29 -12.27 -33.98 12.93
N LYS A 30 -13.15 -34.14 11.92
CA LYS A 30 -12.79 -34.10 10.49
C LYS A 30 -12.26 -32.73 10.06
N LEU A 31 -12.90 -31.63 10.49
CA LEU A 31 -12.47 -30.26 10.21
C LEU A 31 -11.20 -29.90 10.98
N TYR A 32 -11.08 -30.27 12.25
CA TYR A 32 -9.85 -30.09 13.03
C TYR A 32 -8.65 -30.81 12.39
N ARG A 33 -8.81 -32.07 11.96
CA ARG A 33 -7.78 -32.82 11.22
C ARG A 33 -7.41 -32.16 9.90
N ARG A 34 -8.39 -31.63 9.13
CA ARG A 34 -8.15 -30.84 7.90
C ARG A 34 -7.34 -29.57 8.21
N ALA A 35 -7.79 -28.74 9.16
CA ALA A 35 -7.12 -27.51 9.55
C ALA A 35 -5.67 -27.75 9.99
N ARG A 36 -5.43 -28.75 10.85
CA ARG A 36 -4.07 -29.13 11.29
C ARG A 36 -3.18 -29.62 10.15
N ARG A 37 -3.74 -30.24 9.10
CA ARG A 37 -3.01 -30.64 7.89
C ARG A 37 -2.65 -29.43 7.03
N GLU A 38 -3.59 -28.53 6.74
CA GLU A 38 -3.31 -27.35 5.92
C GLU A 38 -2.35 -26.39 6.65
N TYR A 39 -2.48 -26.20 7.97
CA TYR A 39 -1.53 -25.46 8.79
C TYR A 39 -0.09 -26.00 8.68
N ARG A 40 0.07 -27.34 8.69
CA ARG A 40 1.38 -27.99 8.48
C ARG A 40 1.95 -27.69 7.09
N LYS A 41 1.13 -27.69 6.03
CA LYS A 41 1.57 -27.27 4.69
C LYS A 41 2.01 -25.81 4.66
N VAL A 42 1.20 -24.89 5.22
CA VAL A 42 1.53 -23.46 5.29
C VAL A 42 2.84 -23.23 6.05
N LYS A 43 3.04 -23.90 7.20
CA LYS A 43 4.31 -23.80 7.95
C LYS A 43 5.50 -24.42 7.23
N HIS A 44 5.29 -25.43 6.38
CA HIS A 44 6.35 -25.97 5.53
C HIS A 44 6.69 -25.00 4.38
N LEU A 45 5.70 -24.46 3.69
CA LEU A 45 5.87 -23.45 2.63
C LEU A 45 6.57 -22.19 3.16
N GLN A 46 6.18 -21.69 4.34
CA GLN A 46 6.89 -20.59 5.01
C GLN A 46 8.38 -20.92 5.23
N LYS A 47 8.71 -22.14 5.66
CA LYS A 47 10.11 -22.57 5.84
C LYS A 47 10.89 -22.74 4.52
N LEU A 48 10.22 -23.07 3.42
CA LEU A 48 10.82 -23.13 2.09
C LEU A 48 11.08 -21.73 1.51
N LEU A 49 10.10 -20.82 1.61
CA LEU A 49 10.21 -19.44 1.12
C LEU A 49 11.27 -18.66 1.90
N ASN A 50 11.37 -18.84 3.22
CA ASN A 50 12.46 -18.28 4.04
C ASN A 50 13.87 -18.79 3.65
N ARG A 51 13.97 -19.81 2.78
CA ARG A 51 15.23 -20.34 2.21
C ARG A 51 15.39 -19.99 0.73
N ARG A 52 14.44 -19.27 0.13
CA ARG A 52 14.39 -18.87 -1.28
C ARG A 52 14.04 -17.38 -1.41
N PRO A 53 14.96 -16.46 -1.02
CA PRO A 53 14.77 -15.02 -1.14
C PRO A 53 14.73 -14.53 -2.61
N ASP A 54 15.05 -15.42 -3.56
CA ASP A 54 14.82 -15.26 -4.99
C ASP A 54 13.34 -15.39 -5.38
N ILE A 55 12.45 -15.91 -4.53
CA ILE A 55 11.03 -16.05 -4.83
C ILE A 55 10.25 -14.86 -4.27
N ILE A 56 9.61 -14.11 -5.15
CA ILE A 56 8.65 -13.05 -4.80
C ILE A 56 7.22 -13.60 -4.87
N ILE A 57 6.44 -13.29 -3.83
CA ILE A 57 4.98 -13.38 -3.84
C ILE A 57 4.42 -11.95 -3.78
N ARG A 58 3.62 -11.55 -4.77
CA ARG A 58 2.96 -10.22 -4.83
C ARG A 58 1.49 -10.37 -5.23
N ARG A 59 0.63 -9.47 -4.77
CA ARG A 59 -0.73 -9.33 -5.33
C ARG A 59 -0.64 -8.85 -6.77
N ILE A 60 -1.49 -9.37 -7.64
CA ILE A 60 -1.56 -8.96 -9.06
C ILE A 60 -2.33 -7.64 -9.24
N ASP A 61 -2.09 -6.99 -10.39
CA ASP A 61 -2.71 -5.71 -10.76
C ASP A 61 -4.25 -5.74 -10.88
N LYS A 62 -4.81 -6.87 -11.32
CA LYS A 62 -6.26 -7.07 -11.48
C LYS A 62 -6.65 -8.50 -11.12
N GLY A 63 -7.62 -8.66 -10.24
CA GLY A 63 -8.13 -9.96 -9.76
C GLY A 63 -7.68 -10.33 -8.35
N GLU A 64 -8.04 -11.52 -7.91
CA GLU A 64 -7.83 -12.03 -6.54
C GLU A 64 -6.56 -12.90 -6.41
N GLY A 65 -5.80 -13.06 -7.49
CA GLY A 65 -4.63 -13.93 -7.53
C GLY A 65 -3.35 -13.31 -6.95
N PHE A 66 -2.35 -14.18 -6.79
CA PHE A 66 -0.98 -13.81 -6.43
C PHE A 66 -0.05 -14.19 -7.59
N TYR A 67 0.88 -13.29 -7.91
CA TYR A 67 2.06 -13.62 -8.69
C TYR A 67 3.04 -14.36 -7.79
N PHE A 68 3.62 -15.43 -8.34
CA PHE A 68 4.67 -16.23 -7.74
C PHE A 68 5.77 -16.39 -8.79
N GLY A 69 6.96 -15.85 -8.55
CA GLY A 69 8.02 -15.83 -9.56
C GLY A 69 9.35 -15.31 -9.04
N ASN A 70 10.35 -15.22 -9.92
CA ASN A 70 11.71 -14.85 -9.53
C ASN A 70 11.85 -13.33 -9.34
N LYS A 71 12.53 -12.94 -8.25
CA LYS A 71 12.98 -11.60 -7.94
C LYS A 71 13.71 -10.94 -9.11
N SER A 72 14.67 -11.62 -9.73
CA SER A 72 15.49 -11.04 -10.82
C SER A 72 14.66 -10.64 -12.04
N ILE A 73 13.59 -11.39 -12.34
CA ILE A 73 12.66 -11.07 -13.42
C ILE A 73 11.84 -9.82 -13.09
N MET A 74 11.47 -9.61 -11.82
CA MET A 74 10.79 -8.39 -11.39
C MET A 74 11.73 -7.17 -11.38
N GLU A 75 13.01 -7.36 -11.05
CA GLU A 75 14.03 -6.31 -11.12
C GLU A 75 14.31 -5.91 -12.58
N TYR A 76 14.64 -6.86 -13.45
CA TYR A 76 14.82 -6.64 -14.90
C TYR A 76 13.62 -5.92 -15.54
N ASN A 77 12.39 -6.38 -15.29
CA ASN A 77 11.19 -5.73 -15.83
C ASN A 77 10.97 -4.32 -15.28
N THR A 78 11.50 -4.00 -14.09
CA THR A 78 11.44 -2.64 -13.53
C THR A 78 12.51 -1.76 -14.16
N GLU A 79 13.73 -2.25 -14.29
CA GLU A 79 14.86 -1.56 -14.95
C GLU A 79 14.57 -1.23 -16.42
N GLU A 80 14.06 -2.20 -17.19
CA GLU A 80 13.58 -1.99 -18.57
C GLU A 80 12.51 -0.90 -18.67
N TYR A 81 11.60 -0.81 -17.68
CA TYR A 81 10.59 0.25 -17.64
C TYR A 81 11.19 1.62 -17.30
N MET A 82 12.18 1.68 -16.40
CA MET A 82 12.92 2.93 -16.12
C MET A 82 13.66 3.41 -17.37
N ASN A 83 14.43 2.52 -18.00
CA ASN A 83 15.20 2.81 -19.20
C ASN A 83 14.31 3.25 -20.37
N LYS A 84 13.15 2.60 -20.55
CA LYS A 84 12.21 2.92 -21.64
C LYS A 84 11.41 4.20 -21.44
N THR A 85 11.26 4.69 -20.20
CA THR A 85 10.46 5.90 -19.91
C THR A 85 11.28 7.11 -19.51
N GLU A 86 12.51 6.92 -19.05
CA GLU A 86 13.42 7.91 -18.48
C GLU A 86 12.82 8.79 -17.35
N ALA A 87 11.60 8.50 -16.88
CA ALA A 87 10.80 9.39 -16.03
C ALA A 87 11.29 9.48 -14.58
N TYR A 88 12.29 8.69 -14.21
CA TYR A 88 12.83 8.60 -12.86
C TYR A 88 14.35 8.73 -12.88
N GLN A 89 14.92 9.10 -11.74
CA GLN A 89 16.36 9.11 -11.52
C GLN A 89 16.71 8.49 -10.16
N GLU A 90 17.80 7.71 -10.14
CA GLU A 90 18.38 7.17 -8.91
C GLU A 90 19.09 8.29 -8.11
N VAL A 91 19.03 8.20 -6.77
CA VAL A 91 19.70 9.15 -5.88
C VAL A 91 21.17 8.78 -5.69
N THR A 92 21.97 9.06 -6.71
CA THR A 92 23.41 8.72 -6.79
C THR A 92 24.29 9.40 -5.73
N THR A 93 23.78 10.39 -4.99
CA THR A 93 24.55 11.17 -4.00
C THR A 93 24.74 10.46 -2.66
N GLY A 94 24.10 9.30 -2.45
CA GLY A 94 24.12 8.57 -1.18
C GLY A 94 23.43 9.27 -0.01
N ARG A 95 22.83 10.46 -0.22
CA ARG A 95 22.10 11.23 0.80
C ARG A 95 20.61 11.06 0.61
N CYS A 96 19.89 10.75 1.69
CA CYS A 96 18.43 10.66 1.66
C CYS A 96 17.82 12.07 1.43
N PRO A 97 17.08 12.33 0.34
CA PRO A 97 16.54 13.65 0.02
C PRO A 97 15.35 14.06 0.92
N LEU A 98 14.93 13.20 1.84
CA LEU A 98 13.70 13.39 2.63
C LEU A 98 13.71 14.67 3.48
N SER A 99 14.87 15.02 4.06
CA SER A 99 15.03 16.25 4.85
C SER A 99 14.90 17.52 4.01
N ASP A 100 15.39 17.49 2.77
CA ASP A 100 15.28 18.63 1.85
C ASP A 100 13.87 18.77 1.28
N ILE A 101 13.21 17.66 0.98
CA ILE A 101 11.80 17.65 0.54
C ILE A 101 10.86 18.11 1.68
N LEU A 102 11.10 17.67 2.92
CA LEU A 102 10.35 18.13 4.09
C LEU A 102 10.52 19.65 4.27
N ARG A 103 11.77 20.13 4.39
CA ARG A 103 12.10 21.55 4.56
C ARG A 103 11.51 22.44 3.46
N SER A 104 11.52 21.95 2.21
CA SER A 104 10.92 22.65 1.07
C SER A 104 9.39 22.70 1.18
N THR A 105 8.76 21.63 1.64
CA THR A 105 7.30 21.55 1.87
C THR A 105 6.87 22.49 3.00
N GLU A 106 7.61 22.52 4.10
CA GLU A 106 7.38 23.44 5.23
C GLU A 106 7.52 24.91 4.80
N ALA A 107 8.55 25.25 4.02
CA ALA A 107 8.74 26.60 3.48
C ALA A 107 7.58 27.05 2.57
N VAL A 108 7.01 26.14 1.77
CA VAL A 108 5.80 26.42 0.95
C VAL A 108 4.57 26.64 1.84
N LEU A 109 4.36 25.82 2.86
CA LEU A 109 3.26 25.98 3.81
C LEU A 109 3.34 27.30 4.60
N ASP A 110 4.54 27.69 5.04
CA ASP A 110 4.75 28.94 5.77
C ASP A 110 4.64 30.17 4.87
N TYR A 111 5.01 30.06 3.58
CA TYR A 111 4.72 31.07 2.57
C TYR A 111 3.20 31.23 2.34
N LEU A 112 2.46 30.14 2.19
CA LEU A 112 1.00 30.16 2.03
C LEU A 112 0.29 30.77 3.24
N LEU A 113 0.76 30.45 4.46
CA LEU A 113 0.28 31.04 5.71
C LEU A 113 0.58 32.55 5.76
N LYS A 114 1.80 32.98 5.39
CA LYS A 114 2.18 34.40 5.30
C LYS A 114 1.36 35.17 4.26
N LYS A 115 0.94 34.52 3.18
CA LYS A 115 0.03 35.06 2.15
C LYS A 115 -1.46 34.97 2.53
N LYS A 116 -1.81 34.42 3.70
CA LYS A 116 -3.18 34.16 4.17
C LYS A 116 -3.99 33.23 3.23
N ALA A 117 -3.31 32.44 2.40
CA ALA A 117 -3.95 31.46 1.51
C ALA A 117 -4.42 30.20 2.27
N ILE A 118 -3.80 29.93 3.43
CA ILE A 118 -4.24 28.92 4.41
C ILE A 118 -4.25 29.52 5.81
N SER A 119 -5.14 29.04 6.67
CA SER A 119 -5.12 29.31 8.11
C SER A 119 -4.04 28.49 8.83
N LYS A 120 -3.65 28.91 10.04
CA LYS A 120 -2.73 28.13 10.89
C LYS A 120 -3.24 26.70 11.14
N ALA A 121 -4.53 26.54 11.42
CA ALA A 121 -5.15 25.24 11.67
C ALA A 121 -5.23 24.33 10.41
N GLN A 122 -5.14 24.89 9.20
CA GLN A 122 -4.91 24.11 7.98
C GLN A 122 -3.42 23.77 7.85
N ARG A 123 -2.52 24.76 7.98
CA ARG A 123 -1.06 24.56 7.92
C ARG A 123 -0.59 23.44 8.86
N ASP A 124 -1.03 23.45 10.11
CA ASP A 124 -0.64 22.45 11.11
C ASP A 124 -1.27 21.06 10.88
N LYS A 125 -2.31 20.94 10.03
CA LYS A 125 -2.85 19.67 9.51
C LYS A 125 -2.16 19.17 8.24
N LEU A 126 -1.44 20.04 7.54
CA LEU A 126 -0.71 19.72 6.30
C LEU A 126 0.77 19.42 6.57
N LEU A 127 1.29 19.76 7.76
CA LEU A 127 2.57 19.25 8.24
C LEU A 127 2.58 17.73 8.26
N SER A 128 3.71 17.18 7.83
CA SER A 128 3.94 15.74 7.79
C SER A 128 4.34 15.23 9.18
N ASN A 129 3.75 14.11 9.63
CA ASN A 129 4.16 13.48 10.88
C ASN A 129 5.55 12.86 10.73
N VAL A 130 6.57 13.50 11.33
CA VAL A 130 7.98 13.08 11.27
C VAL A 130 8.18 11.62 11.69
N ASN A 131 7.37 11.11 12.63
CA ASN A 131 7.48 9.73 13.13
C ASN A 131 7.00 8.66 12.15
N THR A 132 6.29 9.05 11.08
CA THR A 132 5.79 8.15 10.03
C THR A 132 6.29 8.58 8.65
N LEU A 133 7.24 9.50 8.57
CA LEU A 133 7.62 10.17 7.32
C LEU A 133 8.49 9.25 6.44
N GLU A 134 8.09 9.09 5.17
CA GLU A 134 8.80 8.27 4.19
C GLU A 134 9.05 9.03 2.89
N LEU A 135 9.99 8.57 2.06
CA LEU A 135 10.07 9.03 0.68
C LEU A 135 8.96 8.40 -0.18
N ALA A 136 8.56 9.13 -1.22
CA ALA A 136 7.77 8.56 -2.28
C ALA A 136 8.52 7.37 -2.90
N HIS A 137 7.81 6.28 -3.13
CA HIS A 137 8.42 5.02 -3.53
C HIS A 137 7.71 4.36 -4.71
N LEU A 138 8.49 4.01 -5.73
CA LEU A 138 8.01 3.25 -6.88
C LEU A 138 7.95 1.77 -6.53
N TYR A 139 6.81 1.15 -6.76
CA TYR A 139 6.64 -0.29 -6.70
C TYR A 139 5.91 -0.81 -7.95
N THR A 140 6.09 -2.09 -8.23
CA THR A 140 5.67 -2.71 -9.49
C THR A 140 4.68 -3.85 -9.24
N LEU A 141 3.44 -3.71 -9.72
CA LEU A 141 2.44 -4.77 -9.68
C LEU A 141 2.49 -5.61 -10.96
N PRO A 142 2.61 -6.95 -10.87
CA PRO A 142 2.60 -7.81 -12.05
C PRO A 142 1.22 -7.90 -12.70
N LYS A 143 1.18 -7.75 -14.02
CA LYS A 143 0.02 -7.85 -14.91
C LYS A 143 0.08 -9.19 -15.67
N MET A 144 -0.35 -10.30 -15.06
CA MET A 144 -0.21 -11.66 -15.62
C MET A 144 -0.91 -11.92 -16.98
N HIS A 145 -1.61 -10.93 -17.56
CA HIS A 145 -2.43 -11.04 -18.76
C HIS A 145 -1.79 -10.42 -20.02
N LYS A 146 -0.49 -10.12 -20.03
CA LYS A 146 0.27 -9.77 -21.25
C LYS A 146 1.59 -10.53 -21.29
N PRO A 147 2.09 -10.91 -22.48
CA PRO A 147 3.33 -11.68 -22.61
C PRO A 147 4.58 -10.88 -22.25
N ASP A 148 4.68 -9.62 -22.67
CA ASP A 148 5.91 -8.82 -22.56
C ASP A 148 5.88 -7.80 -21.42
N ILE A 149 7.01 -7.67 -20.71
CA ILE A 149 7.38 -6.65 -19.69
C ILE A 149 6.16 -6.09 -18.92
N SER A 150 5.40 -7.01 -18.34
CA SER A 150 4.01 -6.74 -17.95
C SER A 150 3.91 -6.33 -16.48
N ILE A 151 4.37 -5.11 -16.17
CA ILE A 151 4.23 -4.48 -14.85
C ILE A 151 3.34 -3.23 -14.89
N ARG A 152 2.64 -2.92 -13.79
CA ARG A 152 2.14 -1.57 -13.50
C ARG A 152 3.13 -0.86 -12.57
N PRO A 153 3.77 0.24 -12.99
CA PRO A 153 4.44 1.15 -12.07
C PRO A 153 3.40 1.86 -11.21
N ILE A 154 3.65 1.97 -9.91
CA ILE A 154 2.86 2.79 -8.98
C ILE A 154 3.82 3.54 -8.06
N ILE A 155 3.75 4.86 -8.05
CA ILE A 155 4.40 5.69 -7.03
C ILE A 155 3.45 5.77 -5.84
N SER A 156 3.88 5.31 -4.66
CA SER A 156 3.18 5.66 -3.42
C SER A 156 3.79 6.90 -2.82
N GLY A 157 2.95 7.91 -2.54
CA GLY A 157 3.30 9.06 -1.72
C GLY A 157 2.73 9.01 -0.30
N LEU A 158 2.25 7.84 0.16
CA LEU A 158 1.36 7.74 1.34
C LEU A 158 1.81 8.52 2.58
N HIS A 159 3.11 8.58 2.83
CA HIS A 159 3.72 9.35 3.91
C HIS A 159 4.81 10.32 3.44
N ALA A 160 4.81 10.68 2.15
CA ALA A 160 5.73 11.66 1.57
C ALA A 160 5.31 13.09 1.93
N PRO A 161 6.26 14.02 2.18
CA PRO A 161 5.91 15.35 2.73
C PRO A 161 4.91 16.11 1.86
N VAL A 162 5.13 16.06 0.54
CA VAL A 162 4.34 16.76 -0.49
C VAL A 162 2.89 16.25 -0.56
N THR A 163 2.63 15.00 -0.15
CA THR A 163 1.37 14.31 -0.50
C THR A 163 0.16 14.83 0.26
N LEU A 164 0.28 15.27 1.51
CA LEU A 164 -0.83 15.94 2.20
C LEU A 164 -1.15 17.31 1.57
N VAL A 165 -0.13 18.06 1.15
CA VAL A 165 -0.29 19.35 0.46
C VAL A 165 -0.95 19.16 -0.91
N PHE A 166 -0.48 18.18 -1.68
CA PHE A 166 -1.05 17.78 -2.97
C PHE A 166 -2.51 17.35 -2.83
N PHE A 167 -2.82 16.45 -1.88
CA PHE A 167 -4.20 16.04 -1.60
C PHE A 167 -5.07 17.16 -1.05
N PHE A 168 -4.54 18.17 -0.36
CA PHE A 168 -5.35 19.32 0.08
C PHE A 168 -5.85 20.14 -1.12
N PHE A 169 -4.93 20.57 -2.00
CA PHE A 169 -5.30 21.31 -3.20
C PHE A 169 -6.17 20.48 -4.16
N ILE A 170 -5.94 19.18 -4.27
CA ILE A 170 -6.78 18.28 -5.06
C ILE A 170 -8.11 17.94 -4.35
N SER A 171 -8.20 17.89 -3.02
CA SER A 171 -9.49 17.65 -2.33
C SER A 171 -10.41 18.85 -2.41
N SER A 172 -9.86 20.06 -2.49
CA SER A 172 -10.57 21.26 -2.97
C SER A 172 -11.00 21.18 -4.45
N SER A 173 -10.76 20.05 -5.13
CA SER A 173 -11.18 19.76 -6.51
C SER A 173 -11.53 18.26 -6.74
N SER A 174 -11.81 17.49 -5.67
CA SER A 174 -12.06 16.02 -5.63
C SER A 174 -10.86 15.05 -5.81
N ALA A 175 -10.60 14.15 -4.82
CA ALA A 175 -10.06 12.77 -5.00
C ALA A 175 -9.98 11.97 -3.67
N HIS A 176 -9.63 10.68 -3.71
CA HIS A 176 -9.59 9.73 -2.57
C HIS A 176 -8.48 8.64 -2.69
N LEU A 177 -7.87 8.23 -1.56
CA LEU A 177 -7.26 6.90 -1.20
C LEU A 177 -5.78 6.47 -1.50
N PHE A 178 -5.14 5.95 -0.42
CA PHE A 178 -4.21 4.79 -0.16
C PHE A 178 -3.94 3.75 -1.31
N THR A 179 -2.89 2.89 -1.43
CA THR A 179 -1.70 2.36 -0.64
C THR A 179 -0.91 1.36 -1.55
N SER A 180 0.36 0.90 -1.37
CA SER A 180 1.59 1.28 -0.61
C SER A 180 2.75 0.23 -0.79
N GLY A 181 4.03 0.64 -0.74
CA GLY A 181 5.25 -0.18 -0.47
C GLY A 181 5.95 -0.88 -1.66
N SER A 182 7.28 -0.81 -1.86
CA SER A 182 8.37 -0.04 -1.21
C SER A 182 9.62 0.04 -2.13
N GLY A 183 10.42 1.11 -2.02
CA GLY A 183 11.66 1.37 -2.81
C GLY A 183 11.76 2.81 -3.34
N TYR A 184 12.80 3.56 -2.98
CA TYR A 184 12.86 5.02 -3.17
C TYR A 184 13.35 5.47 -4.55
N TYR A 185 12.59 6.32 -5.24
CA TYR A 185 12.94 6.91 -6.54
C TYR A 185 12.39 8.33 -6.64
N ILE A 186 13.09 9.23 -7.34
CA ILE A 186 12.62 10.58 -7.65
C ILE A 186 12.10 10.61 -9.10
N HIS A 187 10.93 11.22 -9.32
CA HIS A 187 10.40 11.53 -10.65
C HIS A 187 11.09 12.80 -11.20
N LYS A 188 11.49 12.80 -12.47
CA LYS A 188 12.10 13.98 -13.13
C LYS A 188 11.09 15.11 -13.40
#